data_AF-A0A1X7HGY5-F1
#
_entry.id   AF-A0A1X7HGY5-F1
#
_cell.length_a   1.000
_cell.length_b   1.000
_cell.length_c   1.000
_cell.angle_alpha   90.00
_cell.angle_beta   90.00
_cell.angle_gamma   90.00
#
_symmetry.space_group_name_H-M   'P 1'
#
loop_
_entity.id
_entity.type
_entity.pdbx_description
1 polymer ?
#
loop_
_entity_poly.entity_id
_entity_poly.type
_entity_poly.pdbx_seq_one_letter_code
_entity_poly.pdbx_strand_id
1 'polypeptide(L)'
;MKTPGRIASQAGDLIREFNHETITSGTDWRFPPHAYAAIGSLAYLVRMLPQAIEQTLLPVQRTHKDGRVAVDGGGDPEAAVAELRKAAAQAVVLANRLSAAVDRMHSAVSPMGLDTRGLPEFED
;
A
#
# COMPACT_ATOMS: atom_id res chain seq x y z
N MET A 1 -1.02 21.82 -10.67
CA MET A 1 -2.26 21.10 -10.30
C MET A 1 -1.90 19.68 -9.85
N LYS A 2 -2.43 19.17 -8.72
CA LYS A 2 -2.23 17.76 -8.32
C LYS A 2 -3.18 16.89 -9.15
N THR A 3 -2.66 15.90 -9.86
CA THR A 3 -3.47 14.87 -10.56
C THR A 3 -3.46 13.57 -9.74
N PRO A 4 -4.48 12.70 -9.85
CA PRO A 4 -4.48 11.41 -9.14
C PRO A 4 -3.20 10.59 -9.38
N GLY A 5 -2.72 10.53 -10.64
CA GLY A 5 -1.48 9.84 -10.98
C GLY A 5 -0.24 10.44 -10.32
N ARG A 6 -0.15 11.77 -10.21
CA ARG A 6 0.96 12.43 -9.50
C ARG A 6 0.90 12.16 -7.99
N ILE A 7 -0.30 12.11 -7.40
CA ILE A 7 -0.46 11.75 -5.98
C ILE A 7 0.00 10.31 -5.73
N ALA A 8 -0.40 9.37 -6.58
CA ALA A 8 0.04 7.97 -6.47
C ALA A 8 1.56 7.82 -6.63
N SER A 9 2.17 8.56 -7.56
CA SER A 9 3.64 8.59 -7.71
C SER A 9 4.34 9.10 -6.45
N GLN A 10 3.84 10.18 -5.85
CA GLN A 10 4.40 10.72 -4.61
C GLN A 10 4.29 9.74 -3.44
N ALA A 11 3.20 8.98 -3.35
CA ALA A 11 3.08 7.91 -2.37
C ALA A 11 4.16 6.83 -2.58
N GLY A 12 4.47 6.47 -3.83
CA GLY A 12 5.56 5.56 -4.16
C GLY A 12 6.94 6.07 -3.73
N ASP A 13 7.21 7.37 -3.88
CA ASP A 13 8.45 7.99 -3.42
C ASP A 13 8.57 7.97 -1.88
N LEU A 14 7.47 8.24 -1.17
CA LEU A 14 7.44 8.15 0.30
C LEU A 14 7.65 6.73 0.82
N ILE A 15 7.12 5.71 0.13
CA ILE A 15 7.39 4.31 0.45
C ILE A 15 8.87 3.98 0.21
N ARG A 16 9.48 4.51 -0.85
CA ARG A 16 10.92 4.34 -1.09
C ARG A 16 11.74 4.96 0.03
N GLU A 17 11.43 6.19 0.43
CA GLU A 17 12.07 6.88 1.55
C GLU A 17 11.95 6.08 2.85
N PHE A 18 10.73 5.62 3.18
CA PHE A 18 10.51 4.72 4.32
C PHE A 18 11.38 3.45 4.27
N ASN A 19 11.46 2.79 3.11
CA ASN A 19 12.28 1.59 2.95
C ASN A 19 13.78 1.89 3.13
N HIS A 20 14.24 3.07 2.71
CA HIS A 20 15.62 3.50 2.91
C HIS A 20 15.93 3.75 4.39
N GLU A 21 15.05 4.43 5.11
CA GLU A 21 15.21 4.71 6.55
C GLU A 21 15.14 3.44 7.42
N THR A 22 14.49 2.38 6.92
CA THR A 22 14.29 1.13 7.66
C THR A 22 15.26 0.00 7.27
N ILE A 23 16.23 0.27 6.39
CA ILE A 23 17.19 -0.73 5.87
C ILE A 23 18.17 -1.24 6.95
N THR A 24 18.51 -0.38 7.90
CA THR A 24 19.40 -0.69 9.03
C THR A 24 18.75 -0.25 10.32
N SER A 25 18.95 -1.00 11.41
CA SER A 25 18.54 -0.52 12.72
C SER A 25 19.41 0.66 13.14
N GLY A 26 18.78 1.74 13.58
CA GLY A 26 19.41 2.98 14.06
C GLY A 26 18.66 3.52 15.28
N THR A 27 19.06 4.67 15.83
CA THR A 27 18.48 5.23 17.06
C THR A 27 16.94 5.27 17.02
N ASP A 28 16.36 5.71 15.90
CA ASP A 28 14.91 5.83 15.70
C ASP A 28 14.26 4.57 15.10
N TRP A 29 15.04 3.50 14.88
CA TRP A 29 14.60 2.23 14.27
C TRP A 29 15.30 1.03 14.91
N ARG A 30 15.41 1.03 16.25
CA ARG A 30 16.17 0.01 17.01
C ARG A 30 15.30 -1.07 17.65
N PHE A 31 14.09 -0.72 18.09
CA PHE A 31 13.34 -1.52 19.04
C PHE A 31 11.96 -1.93 18.51
N PRO A 32 11.36 -3.02 19.04
CA PRO A 32 10.02 -3.46 18.64
C PRO A 32 8.92 -2.37 18.68
N PRO A 33 8.90 -1.43 19.65
CA PRO A 33 7.94 -0.32 19.64
C PRO A 33 8.03 0.58 18.39
N HIS A 34 9.21 0.74 17.78
CA HIS A 34 9.34 1.51 16.54
C HIS A 34 8.66 0.77 15.38
N ALA A 35 8.86 -0.54 15.31
CA ALA A 35 8.18 -1.38 14.33
C ALA A 35 6.66 -1.38 14.51
N TYR A 36 6.14 -1.35 15.75
CA TYR A 36 4.71 -1.24 16.03
C TYR A 36 4.09 -0.01 15.33
N ALA A 37 4.65 1.18 15.55
CA ALA A 37 4.13 2.42 14.98
C ALA A 37 4.19 2.43 13.43
N ALA A 38 5.30 1.95 12.86
CA ALA A 38 5.44 1.85 11.41
C ALA A 38 4.48 0.84 10.79
N ILE A 39 4.30 -0.34 11.39
CA ILE A 39 3.35 -1.35 10.92
C ILE A 39 1.91 -0.81 11.00
N GLY A 40 1.56 -0.07 12.05
CA GLY A 40 0.25 0.59 12.14
C GLY A 40 0.01 1.60 11.01
N SER A 41 1.04 2.36 10.65
CA SER A 41 0.98 3.29 9.51
C SER A 41 0.83 2.56 8.16
N LEU A 42 1.56 1.45 7.97
CA LEU A 42 1.40 0.59 6.80
C LEU A 42 0.00 -0.04 6.73
N ALA A 43 -0.57 -0.46 7.86
CA ALA A 43 -1.92 -1.00 7.92
C ALA A 43 -2.95 0.02 7.42
N TYR A 44 -2.82 1.29 7.83
CA TYR A 44 -3.66 2.38 7.33
C TYR A 44 -3.55 2.55 5.81
N LEU A 45 -2.33 2.57 5.26
CA LEU A 45 -2.11 2.71 3.82
C LEU A 45 -2.72 1.53 3.03
N VAL A 46 -2.47 0.30 3.50
CA VAL A 46 -2.95 -0.92 2.82
C VAL A 46 -4.48 -1.00 2.83
N ARG A 47 -5.16 -0.57 3.90
CA ARG A 47 -6.63 -0.52 3.98
C ARG A 47 -7.27 0.40 2.93
N MET A 48 -6.54 1.40 2.44
CA MET A 48 -7.02 2.34 1.42
C MET A 48 -6.83 1.80 -0.01
N LEU A 49 -5.96 0.81 -0.22
CA LEU A 49 -5.65 0.28 -1.55
C LEU A 49 -6.85 -0.30 -2.32
N PRO A 50 -7.77 -1.07 -1.70
CA PRO A 50 -8.95 -1.59 -2.40
C PRO A 50 -9.74 -0.47 -3.11
N GLN A 51 -10.07 0.59 -2.36
CA GLN A 51 -10.81 1.73 -2.89
C GLN A 51 -10.01 2.46 -3.99
N ALA A 52 -8.71 2.67 -3.78
CA ALA A 52 -7.86 3.33 -4.77
C ALA A 52 -7.82 2.55 -6.09
N ILE A 53 -7.72 1.22 -6.03
CA ILE A 53 -7.75 0.32 -7.20
C ILE A 53 -9.09 0.45 -7.93
N GLU A 54 -10.23 0.37 -7.24
CA GLU A 54 -11.55 0.52 -7.85
C GLU A 54 -11.71 1.86 -8.57
N GLN A 55 -11.21 2.94 -7.95
CA GLN A 55 -11.28 4.28 -8.52
C GLN A 55 -10.47 4.44 -9.81
N THR A 56 -9.44 3.62 -10.04
CA THR A 56 -8.69 3.63 -11.31
C THR A 56 -9.54 3.24 -12.52
N LEU A 57 -10.65 2.51 -12.30
CA LEU A 57 -11.55 2.08 -13.37
C LEU A 57 -12.47 3.21 -13.87
N LEU A 58 -12.71 4.25 -13.06
CA LEU A 58 -13.66 5.31 -13.39
C LEU A 58 -13.41 5.99 -14.74
N PRO A 59 -12.18 6.45 -15.08
CA PRO A 59 -11.92 7.03 -16.39
C PRO A 59 -12.14 6.02 -17.52
N VAL A 60 -11.75 4.76 -17.34
CA VAL A 60 -11.93 3.72 -18.37
C VAL A 60 -13.41 3.41 -18.59
N GLN A 61 -14.20 3.28 -17.52
CA GLN A 61 -15.63 3.02 -17.60
C GLN A 61 -16.39 4.15 -18.31
N ARG A 62 -16.01 5.42 -18.05
CA ARG A 62 -16.59 6.58 -18.74
C ARG A 62 -16.27 6.55 -20.23
N THR A 63 -15.00 6.42 -20.59
CA THR A 63 -14.56 6.35 -21.99
C THR A 63 -15.17 5.16 -22.74
N HIS A 64 -15.33 4.02 -22.06
CA HIS A 64 -15.97 2.83 -22.61
C HIS A 64 -17.46 3.05 -22.88
N LYS A 65 -18.19 3.61 -21.91
CA LYS A 65 -19.60 3.96 -22.07
C LYS A 65 -19.84 4.90 -23.25
N ASP A 66 -18.89 5.80 -23.51
CA ASP A 66 -18.96 6.75 -24.61
C ASP A 66 -18.52 6.14 -25.97
N GLY A 67 -18.13 4.86 -26.02
CA GLY A 67 -17.67 4.17 -27.22
C GLY A 67 -16.31 4.66 -27.74
N ARG A 68 -15.46 5.20 -26.85
CA ARG A 68 -14.20 5.88 -27.20
C ARG A 68 -12.94 5.14 -26.76
N VAL A 69 -13.05 3.89 -26.35
CA VAL A 69 -11.87 3.07 -26.03
C VAL A 69 -11.29 2.55 -27.34
N ALA A 70 -10.00 2.82 -27.54
CA ALA A 70 -9.21 2.23 -28.61
C ALA A 70 -8.21 1.24 -28.00
N VAL A 71 -7.90 0.18 -28.75
CA VAL A 71 -6.89 -0.81 -28.40
C VAL A 71 -5.85 -0.83 -29.50
N ASP A 72 -4.58 -0.78 -29.13
CA ASP A 72 -3.47 -0.82 -30.08
C ASP A 72 -3.54 -2.07 -30.96
N GLY A 73 -3.21 -1.92 -32.24
CA GLY A 73 -3.30 -3.01 -33.22
C GLY A 73 -4.72 -3.39 -33.64
N GLY A 74 -5.75 -2.61 -33.27
CA GLY A 74 -7.13 -2.84 -33.68
C GLY A 74 -7.84 -3.95 -32.89
N GLY A 75 -7.39 -4.23 -31.67
CA GLY A 75 -8.02 -5.21 -30.78
C GLY A 75 -9.44 -4.80 -30.34
N ASP A 76 -10.16 -5.74 -29.74
CA ASP A 76 -11.54 -5.53 -29.25
C ASP A 76 -11.55 -4.69 -27.94
N PRO A 77 -12.12 -3.48 -27.95
CA PRO A 77 -12.25 -2.64 -26.77
C PRO A 77 -13.07 -3.25 -25.63
N GLU A 78 -14.12 -4.02 -25.95
CA GLU A 78 -14.98 -4.65 -24.95
C GLU A 78 -14.19 -5.72 -24.17
N ALA A 79 -13.49 -6.60 -24.90
CA ALA A 79 -12.62 -7.60 -24.31
C ALA A 79 -11.51 -6.97 -23.44
N ALA A 80 -10.88 -5.88 -23.90
CA ALA A 80 -9.83 -5.20 -23.15
C ALA A 80 -10.35 -4.60 -21.84
N VAL A 81 -11.52 -3.95 -21.86
CA VAL A 81 -12.14 -3.38 -20.66
C VAL A 81 -12.62 -4.47 -19.71
N ALA A 82 -13.14 -5.59 -20.22
CA ALA A 82 -13.52 -6.74 -19.41
C ALA A 82 -12.31 -7.34 -18.66
N GLU A 83 -11.17 -7.49 -19.33
CA GLU A 83 -9.95 -8.02 -18.71
C GLU A 83 -9.41 -7.06 -17.64
N LEU A 84 -9.39 -5.75 -17.90
CA LEU A 84 -8.99 -4.77 -16.88
C LEU A 84 -9.88 -4.86 -15.63
N ARG A 85 -11.20 -4.98 -15.80
CA ARG A 85 -12.15 -5.12 -14.67
C ARG A 85 -11.88 -6.38 -13.86
N LYS A 86 -11.61 -7.50 -14.54
CA LYS A 86 -11.27 -8.77 -13.88
C LYS A 86 -9.97 -8.66 -13.10
N ALA A 87 -8.93 -8.07 -13.70
CA ALA A 87 -7.64 -7.84 -13.03
C ALA A 87 -7.79 -6.91 -11.81
N ALA A 88 -8.58 -5.83 -11.93
CA ALA A 88 -8.85 -4.92 -10.81
C ALA A 88 -9.61 -5.60 -9.67
N ALA A 89 -10.63 -6.42 -9.99
CA ALA A 89 -11.35 -7.20 -8.98
C ALA A 89 -10.42 -8.18 -8.23
N GLN A 90 -9.51 -8.84 -8.95
CA GLN A 90 -8.48 -9.69 -8.33
C GLN A 90 -7.54 -8.88 -7.44
N ALA A 91 -7.09 -7.71 -7.89
CA ALA A 91 -6.21 -6.83 -7.13
C ALA A 91 -6.88 -6.34 -5.83
N VAL A 92 -8.18 -6.01 -5.86
CA VAL A 92 -8.98 -5.68 -4.66
C VAL A 92 -8.99 -6.82 -3.64
N VAL A 93 -9.22 -8.06 -4.10
CA VAL A 93 -9.18 -9.25 -3.23
C VAL A 93 -7.81 -9.41 -2.58
N LEU A 94 -6.74 -9.24 -3.35
CA LEU A 94 -5.37 -9.34 -2.86
C LEU A 94 -5.02 -8.21 -1.87
N ALA A 95 -5.47 -6.98 -2.13
CA ALA A 95 -5.28 -5.85 -1.24
C ALA A 95 -5.99 -6.06 0.11
N ASN A 96 -7.21 -6.60 0.11
CA ASN A 96 -7.91 -6.98 1.34
C ASN A 96 -7.16 -8.06 2.13
N ARG A 97 -6.60 -9.07 1.44
CA ARG A 97 -5.77 -10.11 2.08
C ARG A 97 -4.48 -9.54 2.66
N LEU A 98 -3.84 -8.60 1.96
CA LEU A 98 -2.67 -7.89 2.47
C LEU A 98 -3.03 -7.08 3.71
N SER A 99 -4.16 -6.37 3.72
CA SER A 99 -4.63 -5.63 4.90
C SER A 99 -4.74 -6.54 6.11
N ALA A 100 -5.41 -7.70 5.96
CA ALA A 100 -5.53 -8.66 7.03
C ALA A 100 -4.18 -9.29 7.47
N ALA A 101 -3.21 -9.40 6.56
CA ALA A 101 -1.86 -9.84 6.91
C ALA A 101 -1.10 -8.79 7.72
N VAL A 102 -1.16 -7.51 7.32
CA VAL A 102 -0.49 -6.41 8.04
C VAL A 102 -1.14 -6.15 9.40
N ASP A 103 -2.47 -6.29 9.52
CA ASP A 103 -3.17 -6.22 10.82
C ASP A 103 -2.70 -7.32 11.79
N ARG A 104 -2.41 -8.53 11.26
CA ARG A 104 -1.81 -9.62 12.04
C ARG A 104 -0.38 -9.30 12.45
N MET A 105 0.43 -8.67 11.59
CA MET A 105 1.77 -8.19 11.95
C MET A 105 1.69 -7.18 13.10
N HIS A 106 0.77 -6.21 13.01
CA HIS A 106 0.57 -5.18 14.02
C HIS A 106 0.18 -5.80 15.37
N SER A 107 -0.71 -6.79 15.34
CA SER A 107 -1.14 -7.53 16.53
C SER A 107 0.02 -8.36 17.13
N ALA A 108 0.85 -8.97 16.28
CA ALA A 108 1.96 -9.81 16.70
C ALA A 108 3.10 -9.00 17.37
N VAL A 109 3.37 -7.78 16.91
CA VAL A 109 4.39 -6.91 17.51
C VAL A 109 3.89 -6.18 18.76
N SER A 110 2.57 -6.05 18.95
CA SER A 110 1.95 -5.37 20.10
C SER A 110 2.48 -5.79 21.49
N PRO A 111 2.73 -7.07 21.81
CA PRO A 111 3.27 -7.46 23.12
C PRO A 111 4.79 -7.35 23.22
N MET A 112 5.50 -6.99 22.15
CA MET A 112 6.95 -6.96 22.12
C MET A 112 7.48 -5.66 22.72
N GLY A 113 8.29 -5.76 23.77
CA GLY A 113 9.00 -4.65 24.39
C GLY A 113 10.52 -4.82 24.34
N LEU A 114 11.24 -3.78 24.75
CA LEU A 114 12.67 -3.88 25.05
C LEU A 114 12.84 -4.29 26.52
N ASP A 115 13.57 -5.37 26.78
CA ASP A 115 14.07 -5.65 28.13
C ASP A 115 15.27 -4.74 28.41
N THR A 116 15.09 -3.78 29.31
CA THR A 116 16.11 -2.77 29.63
C THR A 116 17.07 -3.20 30.74
N ARG A 117 16.88 -4.39 31.34
CA ARG A 117 17.72 -4.84 32.46
C ARG A 117 19.16 -5.06 32.01
N GLY A 118 20.10 -4.39 32.68
CA GLY A 118 21.54 -4.52 32.42
C GLY A 118 22.02 -3.80 31.15
N LEU A 119 21.21 -2.87 30.61
CA LEU A 119 21.62 -2.00 29.51
C LEU A 119 22.12 -0.66 30.07
N PRO A 120 23.42 -0.33 29.93
CA PRO A 120 24.01 0.89 30.51
C PRO A 120 23.37 2.19 30.02
N GLU A 121 22.78 2.20 28.82
CA GLU A 121 22.07 3.36 28.29
C GLU A 121 20.70 3.63 28.94
N PHE A 122 20.20 2.73 29.81
CA PHE A 122 18.92 2.82 30.51
C PHE A 122 19.06 2.66 32.03
N GLU A 123 20.28 2.67 32.57
CA GLU A 123 20.56 2.73 34.00
C GLU A 123 20.72 4.21 34.42
N ASP A 124 19.98 4.64 35.45
CA ASP A 124 20.07 5.99 36.04
C ASP A 124 21.40 6.20 36.80
#